data_AF-A0A7J6H5B8-F1
#
_entry.id   AF-A0A7J6H5B8-F1
#
_cell.length_a   1.000
_cell.length_b   1.000
_cell.length_c   1.000
_cell.angle_alpha   90.00
_cell.angle_beta   90.00
_cell.angle_gamma   90.00
#
_symmetry.space_group_name_H-M   'P 1'
#
loop_
_entity.id
_entity.type
_entity.pdbx_description
1 polymer ?
#
loop_
_entity_poly.entity_id
_entity_poly.type
_entity_poly.pdbx_seq_one_letter_code
_entity_poly.pdbx_strand_id
1 'polypeptide(L)'
;MDAFSSSFVSTTTPFSNHVINHPSLLTTTKPNITHLITSVRIEDKPNTTTTTTTTTTTQQQPPKTTTTKKPTITSSPTPSPYSVTRTRLRPRSSPTLSGVLFNVFDDIINTFIDPPLRPSVDPKLVLSANFAPVSDELPPTKCHIEQGTALPPCLDGAYIRNGPNPQFLPRGPYHLFDGDGMLHCLHITQSGKSATLSSRYVNTYKYDIERRAGQPLIPNVFSGFNGLTAAATRGALSAARIVTGQFNPANGIGLANTSLAFFAQRLFALGESDLPYEVRVTKDGDVRTVGRHDFNGKLNMNMTAHPKIDPETGETFAFRYGPIPPFLTYFRFDSRGEKQQDVPIFSMNSPSFLHDFAITKKYAIFTEIQLGMNPMEMIVGGGSPVGADPSKVSRVGIIPRYAKDESEMKWFDVPGFNIMHAVNAWDEEDEDAIVMVAPNILSVEHTLERLDLVHALVEKVRIDLKTGVVSRQPLSASNLDFAVINPNFVGKRNKYVYAAVGDPMPKISGVVKLDVSKGSDDAEVGRRMYGPGCYGGEPFFVAKNGGDDDEEDDGYLVSYLHDENSGESRFIVMDAKSPELEIVSSVKLPRRVPYGFHGIFVKETQLQKNY
;
A
#
# COMPACT_ATOMS: atom_id res chain seq x y z
N MET A 1 1.92 -43.81 50.68
CA MET A 1 2.81 -43.03 49.78
C MET A 1 1.99 -41.87 49.20
N ASP A 2 1.42 -40.97 50.01
CA ASP A 2 1.99 -40.03 51.02
C ASP A 2 2.32 -38.69 50.36
N ALA A 3 2.01 -37.50 50.91
CA ALA A 3 1.08 -37.13 51.98
C ALA A 3 0.77 -35.60 51.95
N PHE A 4 -0.46 -35.24 52.30
CA PHE A 4 -0.91 -34.10 53.13
C PHE A 4 -0.15 -32.74 53.25
N SER A 5 -0.96 -31.65 53.13
CA SER A 5 -1.08 -30.48 54.07
C SER A 5 0.00 -29.37 53.98
N SER A 6 -0.19 -28.08 54.32
CA SER A 6 -1.24 -27.24 55.00
C SER A 6 -1.16 -25.77 54.48
N SER A 7 -1.95 -24.73 54.81
CA SER A 7 -3.32 -24.48 55.37
C SER A 7 -3.34 -23.35 56.43
N PHE A 8 -4.42 -22.52 56.46
CA PHE A 8 -4.76 -21.42 57.42
C PHE A 8 -3.95 -20.10 57.29
N VAL A 9 -4.42 -18.86 57.59
CA VAL A 9 -5.71 -18.12 57.76
C VAL A 9 -5.42 -16.95 58.72
N SER A 10 -5.89 -15.71 58.45
CA SER A 10 -6.65 -14.91 59.43
C SER A 10 -7.12 -13.55 58.88
N THR A 11 -8.37 -13.22 59.19
CA THR A 11 -9.11 -11.97 59.01
C THR A 11 -8.66 -10.83 59.95
N THR A 12 -8.97 -9.57 59.58
CA THR A 12 -9.59 -8.59 60.50
C THR A 12 -10.25 -7.42 59.74
N THR A 13 -11.44 -7.03 60.19
CA THR A 13 -12.14 -5.73 59.98
C THR A 13 -12.50 -5.20 61.39
N PRO A 14 -12.90 -3.92 61.66
CA PRO A 14 -14.26 -3.44 61.30
C PRO A 14 -14.56 -1.89 61.29
N PHE A 15 -15.80 -1.52 60.88
CA PHE A 15 -16.61 -0.29 61.16
C PHE A 15 -16.03 1.15 60.88
N SER A 16 -16.81 2.24 60.70
CA SER A 16 -18.15 2.50 60.10
C SER A 16 -18.46 4.02 60.07
N ASN A 17 -19.50 4.43 59.31
CA ASN A 17 -20.22 5.73 59.32
C ASN A 17 -19.48 6.94 58.67
N HIS A 18 -20.15 7.92 58.04
CA HIS A 18 -21.55 8.37 58.16
C HIS A 18 -22.27 8.64 56.81
N VAL A 19 -23.61 8.56 56.86
CA VAL A 19 -24.59 8.91 55.79
C VAL A 19 -25.19 10.30 56.02
N ILE A 20 -25.47 11.06 54.94
CA ILE A 20 -26.54 12.09 54.89
C ILE A 20 -27.31 11.95 53.56
N ASN A 21 -28.62 12.23 53.58
CA ASN A 21 -29.64 11.81 52.61
C ASN A 21 -29.99 12.84 51.49
N HIS A 22 -30.37 12.31 50.31
CA HIS A 22 -31.57 12.57 49.45
C HIS A 22 -32.36 13.92 49.50
N PRO A 23 -33.10 14.35 48.43
CA PRO A 23 -33.92 13.48 47.56
C PRO A 23 -34.15 13.80 46.05
N SER A 24 -34.56 12.72 45.35
CA SER A 24 -35.40 12.55 44.13
C SER A 24 -35.84 13.69 43.20
N LEU A 25 -35.93 13.39 41.89
CA LEU A 25 -37.16 13.45 41.05
C LEU A 25 -36.95 12.79 39.65
N LEU A 26 -37.94 12.02 39.16
CA LEU A 26 -38.44 11.71 37.78
C LEU A 26 -37.46 11.82 36.55
N THR A 27 -37.50 11.01 35.48
CA THR A 27 -38.53 10.08 34.93
C THR A 27 -37.94 9.05 33.95
N THR A 28 -38.73 8.03 33.61
CA THR A 28 -38.56 6.97 32.60
C THR A 28 -38.01 7.35 31.21
N THR A 29 -37.14 6.49 30.64
CA THR A 29 -37.44 5.63 29.46
C THR A 29 -36.33 4.57 29.25
N LYS A 30 -36.70 3.32 28.95
CA LYS A 30 -35.75 2.26 28.53
C LYS A 30 -35.64 2.24 26.99
N PRO A 31 -34.45 2.06 26.40
CA PRO A 31 -34.31 1.47 25.07
C PRO A 31 -34.47 -0.05 25.15
N ASN A 32 -35.07 -0.66 24.13
CA ASN A 32 -35.14 -2.12 24.01
C ASN A 32 -33.76 -2.69 23.68
N ILE A 33 -33.41 -3.80 24.34
CA ILE A 33 -32.29 -4.65 23.93
C ILE A 33 -32.80 -5.53 22.78
N THR A 34 -32.48 -5.16 21.54
CA THR A 34 -32.55 -6.10 20.41
C THR A 34 -31.40 -7.09 20.54
N HIS A 35 -31.73 -8.37 20.68
CA HIS A 35 -30.74 -9.45 20.63
C HIS A 35 -30.14 -9.53 19.22
N LEU A 36 -28.89 -9.06 19.05
CA LEU A 36 -28.06 -9.51 17.93
C LEU A 36 -27.59 -10.94 18.23
N ILE A 37 -28.01 -11.89 17.40
CA ILE A 37 -27.38 -13.21 17.29
C ILE A 37 -26.69 -13.25 15.93
N THR A 38 -25.50 -12.67 15.87
CA THR A 38 -24.58 -12.79 14.73
C THR A 38 -23.82 -14.09 14.85
N SER A 39 -24.35 -15.17 14.26
CA SER A 39 -23.63 -16.43 14.16
C SER A 39 -22.55 -16.34 13.08
N VAL A 40 -21.30 -16.21 13.50
CA VAL A 40 -20.13 -16.30 12.60
C VAL A 40 -19.75 -17.77 12.45
N ARG A 41 -19.70 -18.27 11.21
CA ARG A 41 -19.17 -19.60 10.90
C ARG A 41 -17.80 -19.46 10.23
N ILE A 42 -16.78 -20.04 10.89
CA ILE A 42 -15.43 -20.22 10.39
C ILE A 42 -15.24 -21.73 10.15
N GLU A 43 -14.57 -22.11 9.06
CA GLU A 43 -14.25 -23.50 8.75
C GLU A 43 -12.74 -23.73 8.90
N ASP A 44 -12.34 -24.26 10.06
CA ASP A 44 -10.94 -24.48 10.45
C ASP A 44 -10.39 -25.85 9.99
N LYS A 45 -9.06 -25.96 9.83
CA LYS A 45 -8.33 -27.21 9.55
C LYS A 45 -7.06 -27.34 10.42
N PRO A 46 -6.65 -28.55 10.89
CA PRO A 46 -5.50 -28.70 11.79
C PRO A 46 -4.14 -28.68 11.08
N ASN A 47 -3.12 -28.17 11.77
CA ASN A 47 -1.72 -28.13 11.29
C ASN A 47 -1.05 -29.51 11.26
N THR A 48 -0.30 -29.80 10.19
CA THR A 48 0.61 -30.95 10.09
C THR A 48 2.05 -30.46 10.04
N THR A 49 2.87 -30.82 11.04
CA THR A 49 4.28 -30.43 11.13
C THR A 49 5.17 -31.33 10.27
N THR A 50 5.96 -30.76 9.35
CA THR A 50 6.98 -31.50 8.59
C THR A 50 8.38 -31.01 8.94
N THR A 51 9.16 -31.88 9.56
CA THR A 51 10.57 -31.64 9.91
C THR A 51 11.47 -31.80 8.69
N THR A 52 12.33 -30.81 8.41
CA THR A 52 13.33 -30.89 7.32
C THR A 52 14.73 -31.07 7.88
N THR A 53 15.43 -32.10 7.40
CA THR A 53 16.77 -32.48 7.85
C THR A 53 17.87 -31.75 7.07
N THR A 54 18.84 -31.17 7.76
CA THR A 54 20.00 -30.49 7.18
C THR A 54 21.05 -31.49 6.67
N THR A 55 21.53 -31.32 5.43
CA THR A 55 22.70 -32.07 4.92
C THR A 55 23.78 -31.11 4.43
N THR A 56 24.95 -31.19 5.04
CA THR A 56 26.13 -30.36 4.74
C THR A 56 26.96 -30.98 3.60
N THR A 57 27.45 -30.18 2.65
CA THR A 57 28.45 -30.63 1.67
C THR A 57 29.52 -29.56 1.40
N THR A 58 30.73 -30.03 1.10
CA THR A 58 32.00 -29.33 1.33
C THR A 58 32.52 -28.53 0.13
N GLN A 59 33.34 -27.51 0.41
CA GLN A 59 34.02 -26.64 -0.58
C GLN A 59 35.04 -27.39 -1.45
N GLN A 60 35.20 -26.95 -2.72
CA GLN A 60 36.46 -27.04 -3.48
C GLN A 60 36.70 -25.78 -4.33
N GLN A 61 37.95 -25.30 -4.35
CA GLN A 61 38.50 -24.28 -5.27
C GLN A 61 39.16 -24.96 -6.49
N PRO A 62 39.28 -24.31 -7.67
CA PRO A 62 40.52 -23.57 -8.04
C PRO A 62 40.26 -22.38 -9.03
N PRO A 63 41.25 -21.85 -9.79
CA PRO A 63 42.33 -20.97 -9.33
C PRO A 63 42.39 -19.58 -10.04
N LYS A 64 43.40 -18.76 -9.71
CA LYS A 64 43.64 -17.41 -10.26
C LYS A 64 44.40 -17.40 -11.61
N THR A 65 44.05 -16.45 -12.49
CA THR A 65 44.89 -15.75 -13.50
C THR A 65 44.03 -14.65 -14.14
N THR A 66 44.44 -13.50 -14.67
CA THR A 66 45.61 -12.60 -14.61
C THR A 66 45.16 -11.33 -15.38
N THR A 67 45.62 -10.14 -14.99
CA THR A 67 45.25 -8.84 -15.60
C THR A 67 45.79 -8.61 -17.01
N THR A 68 45.00 -7.94 -17.87
CA THR A 68 45.49 -7.20 -19.06
C THR A 68 44.70 -5.91 -19.31
N LYS A 69 45.29 -5.00 -20.10
CA LYS A 69 45.02 -3.55 -20.06
C LYS A 69 43.96 -3.04 -21.05
N LYS A 70 43.30 -1.95 -20.64
CA LYS A 70 42.55 -0.99 -21.48
C LYS A 70 43.40 -0.42 -22.64
N PRO A 71 42.80 -0.12 -23.79
CA PRO A 71 43.19 0.98 -24.66
C PRO A 71 42.27 2.19 -24.48
N THR A 72 42.87 3.39 -24.56
CA THR A 72 42.18 4.70 -24.56
C THR A 72 41.92 5.13 -26.00
N ILE A 73 40.75 5.69 -26.31
CA ILE A 73 40.51 6.41 -27.58
C ILE A 73 40.04 7.84 -27.27
N THR A 74 40.59 8.78 -28.04
CA THR A 74 40.53 10.23 -27.86
C THR A 74 39.27 10.89 -28.45
N SER A 75 38.93 12.05 -27.90
CA SER A 75 37.80 12.90 -28.28
C SER A 75 38.15 13.92 -29.37
N SER A 76 37.16 14.30 -30.20
CA SER A 76 36.99 15.63 -30.84
C SER A 76 35.55 15.73 -31.44
N PRO A 77 35.05 16.87 -31.96
CA PRO A 77 33.90 17.53 -31.34
C PRO A 77 32.61 17.58 -32.18
N THR A 78 31.47 17.79 -31.49
CA THR A 78 30.12 17.91 -32.08
C THR A 78 29.73 19.37 -32.35
N PRO A 79 29.00 19.69 -33.43
CA PRO A 79 28.20 20.90 -33.55
C PRO A 79 26.80 20.72 -32.93
N SER A 80 26.41 21.66 -32.07
CA SER A 80 25.02 21.90 -31.62
C SER A 80 24.27 22.75 -32.69
N PRO A 81 22.96 23.13 -32.57
CA PRO A 81 22.04 22.87 -31.46
C PRO A 81 20.58 22.50 -31.83
N TYR A 82 19.87 21.86 -30.90
CA TYR A 82 18.43 22.11 -30.71
C TYR A 82 18.11 22.26 -29.21
N SER A 83 17.24 23.21 -28.90
CA SER A 83 17.03 23.71 -27.54
C SER A 83 16.19 22.77 -26.70
N VAL A 84 16.83 22.07 -25.75
CA VAL A 84 16.11 21.50 -24.59
C VAL A 84 15.81 22.65 -23.64
N THR A 85 14.52 22.90 -23.34
CA THR A 85 14.10 23.83 -22.30
C THR A 85 14.49 23.30 -20.92
N ARG A 86 15.78 23.47 -20.59
CA ARG A 86 16.36 23.11 -19.30
C ARG A 86 15.70 23.99 -18.24
N THR A 87 14.84 23.41 -17.42
CA THR A 87 14.21 24.10 -16.28
C THR A 87 15.32 24.73 -15.45
N ARG A 88 15.36 26.07 -15.46
CA ARG A 88 16.49 26.83 -14.94
C ARG A 88 16.52 26.66 -13.43
N LEU A 89 17.43 25.81 -12.93
CA LEU A 89 17.64 25.56 -11.51
C LEU A 89 17.70 26.90 -10.77
N ARG A 90 16.75 27.14 -9.84
CA ARG A 90 16.91 28.22 -8.88
C ARG A 90 18.15 27.91 -8.05
N PRO A 91 19.04 28.88 -7.77
CA PRO A 91 20.19 28.66 -6.90
C PRO A 91 19.73 28.09 -5.55
N ARG A 92 20.52 27.16 -4.99
CA ARG A 92 20.34 26.71 -3.61
C ARG A 92 20.39 27.95 -2.72
N SER A 93 19.26 28.30 -2.10
CA SER A 93 19.19 29.44 -1.18
C SER A 93 20.15 29.20 -0.02
N SER A 94 20.95 30.20 0.35
CA SER A 94 21.75 30.15 1.57
C SER A 94 20.84 29.85 2.76
N PRO A 95 21.16 28.86 3.62
CA PRO A 95 20.31 28.50 4.74
C PRO A 95 20.17 29.69 5.69
N THR A 96 18.95 29.92 6.17
CA THR A 96 18.70 30.94 7.20
C THR A 96 19.34 30.51 8.53
N LEU A 97 19.62 31.47 9.42
CA LEU A 97 20.16 31.16 10.76
C LEU A 97 19.21 30.23 11.55
N SER A 98 17.90 30.45 11.44
CA SER A 98 16.88 29.55 12.02
C SER A 98 16.90 28.17 11.37
N GLY A 99 17.14 28.08 10.05
CA GLY A 99 17.36 26.82 9.35
C GLY A 99 18.53 26.04 9.94
N VAL A 100 19.72 26.66 10.01
CA VAL A 100 20.92 26.04 10.59
C VAL A 100 20.66 25.55 12.02
N LEU A 101 20.09 26.41 12.87
CA LEU A 101 19.78 26.06 14.26
C LEU A 101 18.81 24.88 14.38
N PHE A 102 17.73 24.86 13.59
CA PHE A 102 16.73 23.80 13.64
C PHE A 102 17.26 22.47 13.11
N ASN A 103 18.22 22.49 12.18
CA ASN A 103 18.89 21.27 11.73
C ASN A 103 19.82 20.69 12.80
N VAL A 104 20.51 21.55 13.58
CA VAL A 104 21.29 21.10 14.75
C VAL A 104 20.38 20.46 15.80
N PHE A 105 19.17 21.02 16.03
CA PHE A 105 18.19 20.37 16.91
C PHE A 105 17.67 19.03 16.34
N ASP A 106 17.42 18.94 15.03
CA ASP A 106 17.06 17.69 14.35
C ASP A 106 18.15 16.62 14.53
N ASP A 107 19.42 16.99 14.34
CA ASP A 107 20.58 16.11 14.56
C ASP A 107 20.70 15.67 16.02
N ILE A 108 20.40 16.55 16.99
CA ILE A 108 20.35 16.19 18.43
C ILE A 108 19.26 15.17 18.71
N ILE A 109 18.06 15.33 18.14
CA ILE A 109 16.95 14.37 18.30
C ILE A 109 17.38 13.00 17.77
N ASN A 110 17.83 12.96 16.51
CA ASN A 110 18.22 11.73 15.83
C ASN A 110 19.42 11.01 16.51
N THR A 111 20.33 11.75 17.13
CA THR A 111 21.57 11.19 17.75
C THR A 111 21.40 10.82 19.23
N PHE A 112 20.58 11.55 19.99
CA PHE A 112 20.53 11.44 21.46
C PHE A 112 19.15 11.20 22.06
N ILE A 113 18.06 11.35 21.30
CA ILE A 113 16.68 11.19 21.81
C ILE A 113 16.00 9.94 21.25
N ASP A 114 16.17 9.62 19.96
CA ASP A 114 15.60 8.37 19.40
C ASP A 114 16.32 7.08 19.80
N PRO A 115 17.67 7.02 19.92
CA PRO A 115 18.32 5.75 20.16
C PRO A 115 18.00 5.15 21.55
N PRO A 116 17.84 3.81 21.66
CA PRO A 116 18.03 2.80 20.62
C PRO A 116 16.83 2.65 19.68
N LEU A 117 17.11 2.52 18.38
CA LEU A 117 16.06 2.27 17.38
C LEU A 117 15.57 0.80 17.43
N ARG A 118 14.27 0.60 17.24
CA ARG A 118 13.68 -0.73 16.99
C ARG A 118 14.05 -1.19 15.55
N PRO A 119 14.21 -2.50 15.30
CA PRO A 119 14.57 -3.00 13.96
C PRO A 119 13.63 -2.56 12.82
N SER A 120 12.33 -2.40 13.12
CA SER A 120 11.30 -1.92 12.19
C SER A 120 11.50 -0.49 11.67
N VAL A 121 12.36 0.28 12.35
CA VAL A 121 12.63 1.69 12.04
C VAL A 121 14.13 2.01 11.98
N ASP A 122 15.03 1.03 12.06
CA ASP A 122 16.46 1.26 11.82
C ASP A 122 16.69 1.34 10.29
N PRO A 123 17.12 2.50 9.74
CA PRO A 123 17.35 2.63 8.30
C PRO A 123 18.33 1.62 7.73
N LYS A 124 19.28 1.12 8.54
CA LYS A 124 20.28 0.12 8.11
C LYS A 124 19.66 -1.25 7.82
N LEU A 125 18.54 -1.56 8.46
CA LEU A 125 17.79 -2.81 8.28
C LEU A 125 16.65 -2.60 7.28
N VAL A 126 15.87 -1.53 7.44
CA VAL A 126 14.71 -1.20 6.60
C VAL A 126 15.09 -0.89 5.15
N LEU A 127 16.24 -0.23 4.93
CA LEU A 127 16.77 0.07 3.58
C LEU A 127 17.87 -0.91 3.15
N SER A 128 17.87 -2.14 3.67
CA SER A 128 18.83 -3.17 3.28
C SER A 128 18.43 -3.87 1.97
N ALA A 129 19.40 -4.53 1.32
CA ALA A 129 19.22 -5.21 0.04
C ALA A 129 18.48 -4.33 -1.00
N ASN A 130 17.47 -4.84 -1.71
CA ASN A 130 16.77 -4.08 -2.74
C ASN A 130 15.72 -3.06 -2.21
N PHE A 131 15.56 -2.92 -0.89
CA PHE A 131 14.87 -1.77 -0.29
C PHE A 131 15.74 -0.50 -0.25
N ALA A 132 17.05 -0.62 -0.48
CA ALA A 132 17.93 0.54 -0.59
C ALA A 132 17.44 1.52 -1.68
N PRO A 133 17.48 2.84 -1.44
CA PRO A 133 17.07 3.82 -2.44
C PRO A 133 17.93 3.75 -3.70
N VAL A 134 17.35 4.17 -4.82
CA VAL A 134 18.10 4.57 -6.01
C VAL A 134 18.26 6.10 -6.00
N SER A 135 19.51 6.56 -5.98
CA SER A 135 19.84 7.99 -5.77
C SER A 135 19.49 8.87 -6.98
N ASP A 136 19.78 8.37 -8.19
CA ASP A 136 19.62 9.12 -9.43
C ASP A 136 18.36 8.72 -10.20
N GLU A 137 17.66 9.70 -10.76
CA GLU A 137 16.57 9.51 -11.73
C GLU A 137 17.09 8.94 -13.06
N LEU A 138 16.35 8.02 -13.70
CA LEU A 138 16.73 7.46 -15.00
C LEU A 138 15.99 8.20 -16.15
N PRO A 139 16.66 8.95 -17.04
CA PRO A 139 16.02 9.46 -18.26
C PRO A 139 15.58 8.30 -19.17
N PRO A 140 14.64 8.49 -20.10
CA PRO A 140 14.13 7.40 -20.93
C PRO A 140 15.26 6.62 -21.61
N THR A 141 15.41 5.37 -21.20
CA THR A 141 16.54 4.50 -21.56
C THR A 141 16.00 3.23 -22.18
N LYS A 142 16.36 2.98 -23.44
CA LYS A 142 15.95 1.79 -24.18
C LYS A 142 16.44 0.52 -23.48
N CYS A 143 15.55 -0.45 -23.32
CA CYS A 143 15.82 -1.73 -22.69
C CYS A 143 16.03 -2.83 -23.73
N HIS A 144 16.55 -3.99 -23.30
CA HIS A 144 16.76 -5.16 -24.14
C HIS A 144 15.72 -6.24 -23.80
N ILE A 145 14.97 -6.71 -24.79
CA ILE A 145 14.10 -7.89 -24.67
C ILE A 145 15.02 -9.11 -24.66
N GLU A 146 15.09 -9.81 -23.53
CA GLU A 146 16.01 -10.92 -23.27
C GLU A 146 15.37 -12.27 -23.63
N GLN A 147 14.06 -12.40 -23.45
CA GLN A 147 13.26 -13.56 -23.85
C GLN A 147 12.10 -13.12 -24.75
N GLY A 148 11.93 -13.80 -25.88
CA GLY A 148 10.97 -13.45 -26.93
C GLY A 148 11.56 -12.50 -27.99
N THR A 149 10.87 -12.36 -29.13
CA THR A 149 11.24 -11.40 -30.19
C THR A 149 10.54 -10.05 -30.05
N ALA A 150 9.42 -10.03 -29.33
CA ALA A 150 8.63 -8.89 -28.93
C ALA A 150 7.81 -9.27 -27.70
N LEU A 151 7.40 -8.29 -26.90
CA LEU A 151 6.37 -8.46 -25.87
C LEU A 151 4.99 -8.67 -26.51
N PRO A 152 4.02 -9.31 -25.83
CA PRO A 152 2.65 -9.45 -26.34
C PRO A 152 2.04 -8.11 -26.82
N PRO A 153 1.39 -8.04 -27.99
CA PRO A 153 0.90 -6.78 -28.56
C PRO A 153 -0.12 -6.00 -27.71
N CYS A 154 -0.82 -6.67 -26.79
CA CYS A 154 -1.74 -6.03 -25.85
C CYS A 154 -1.03 -5.14 -24.81
N LEU A 155 0.29 -5.28 -24.67
CA LEU A 155 1.14 -4.45 -23.81
C LEU A 155 1.61 -3.15 -24.47
N ASP A 156 0.99 -2.69 -25.56
CA ASP A 156 1.27 -1.37 -26.17
C ASP A 156 0.71 -0.24 -25.28
N GLY A 157 1.58 0.39 -24.49
CA GLY A 157 1.23 1.28 -23.38
C GLY A 157 2.37 1.41 -22.36
N ALA A 158 2.06 1.83 -21.13
CA ALA A 158 3.05 1.97 -20.06
C ALA A 158 2.65 1.15 -18.82
N TYR A 159 3.56 0.31 -18.34
CA TYR A 159 3.51 -0.19 -16.96
C TYR A 159 4.24 0.79 -16.06
N ILE A 160 3.57 1.26 -15.02
CA ILE A 160 4.09 2.27 -14.09
C ILE A 160 3.88 1.71 -12.69
N ARG A 161 4.96 1.59 -11.91
CA ARG A 161 4.89 1.18 -10.50
C ARG A 161 5.35 2.32 -9.60
N ASN A 162 4.61 2.57 -8.54
CA ASN A 162 5.00 3.49 -7.47
C ASN A 162 5.84 2.76 -6.40
N GLY A 163 6.31 3.51 -5.41
CA GLY A 163 6.99 2.96 -4.25
C GLY A 163 7.79 4.03 -3.49
N PRO A 164 8.21 3.71 -2.25
CA PRO A 164 8.97 4.60 -1.39
C PRO A 164 10.45 4.58 -1.80
N ASN A 165 11.03 5.76 -1.99
CA ASN A 165 12.45 5.92 -2.24
C ASN A 165 12.90 7.22 -1.56
N PRO A 166 13.51 7.18 -0.37
CA PRO A 166 13.82 8.40 0.37
C PRO A 166 14.84 9.27 -0.37
N GLN A 167 14.51 10.54 -0.61
CA GLN A 167 15.38 11.50 -1.32
C GLN A 167 16.74 11.69 -0.64
N PHE A 168 16.76 11.61 0.69
CA PHE A 168 17.97 11.69 1.51
C PHE A 168 18.05 10.45 2.39
N LEU A 169 19.27 9.94 2.60
CA LEU A 169 19.47 8.84 3.55
C LEU A 169 19.00 9.29 4.95
N PRO A 170 18.09 8.54 5.61
CA PRO A 170 17.56 8.93 6.91
C PRO A 170 18.65 8.99 7.98
N ARG A 171 18.63 10.05 8.80
CA ARG A 171 19.56 10.26 9.92
C ARG A 171 19.08 9.66 11.25
N GLY A 172 17.76 9.52 11.40
CA GLY A 172 17.09 8.93 12.54
C GLY A 172 16.17 7.78 12.11
N PRO A 173 15.14 7.42 12.90
CA PRO A 173 14.24 6.33 12.58
C PRO A 173 13.50 6.53 11.24
N TYR A 174 13.29 5.42 10.53
CA TYR A 174 12.70 5.40 9.19
C TYR A 174 11.93 4.10 8.94
N HIS A 175 10.63 4.19 8.63
CA HIS A 175 9.80 3.05 8.23
C HIS A 175 9.72 2.97 6.70
N LEU A 176 9.49 1.78 6.14
CA LEU A 176 9.40 1.57 4.69
C LEU A 176 8.40 2.53 4.02
N PHE A 177 7.29 2.84 4.71
CA PHE A 177 6.20 3.66 4.17
C PHE A 177 6.50 5.17 4.15
N ASP A 178 7.58 5.64 4.80
CA ASP A 178 7.90 7.07 4.94
C ASP A 178 8.71 7.66 3.75
N GLY A 179 9.03 6.87 2.72
CA GLY A 179 9.86 7.30 1.59
C GLY A 179 9.12 8.10 0.53
N ASP A 180 9.78 9.09 -0.06
CA ASP A 180 9.24 9.90 -1.16
C ASP A 180 8.85 9.02 -2.35
N GLY A 181 7.75 9.34 -3.03
CA GLY A 181 7.25 8.54 -4.15
C GLY A 181 8.19 8.57 -5.35
N MET A 182 8.56 7.40 -5.86
CA MET A 182 9.39 7.27 -7.06
C MET A 182 8.81 6.29 -8.08
N LEU A 183 8.37 6.86 -9.20
CA LEU A 183 7.75 6.15 -10.30
C LEU A 183 8.81 5.44 -11.15
N HIS A 184 8.54 4.18 -11.48
CA HIS A 184 9.30 3.39 -12.44
C HIS A 184 8.38 3.04 -13.62
N CYS A 185 8.61 3.67 -14.77
CA CYS A 185 7.76 3.58 -15.95
C CYS A 185 8.47 2.83 -17.07
N LEU A 186 7.96 1.65 -17.43
CA LEU A 186 8.34 0.92 -18.63
C LEU A 186 7.32 1.22 -19.72
N HIS A 187 7.69 2.12 -20.65
CA HIS A 187 6.89 2.44 -21.82
C HIS A 187 7.20 1.45 -22.94
N ILE A 188 6.17 0.72 -23.37
CA ILE A 188 6.22 -0.35 -24.35
C ILE A 188 5.44 0.11 -25.58
N THR A 189 6.08 0.09 -26.75
CA THR A 189 5.52 0.62 -27.99
C THR A 189 5.87 -0.27 -29.18
N GLN A 190 5.30 0.08 -30.34
CA GLN A 190 5.53 -0.60 -31.62
C GLN A 190 5.08 -2.07 -31.59
N SER A 191 3.94 -2.33 -30.93
CA SER A 191 3.38 -3.67 -30.73
C SER A 191 4.37 -4.59 -30.00
N GLY A 192 4.88 -4.10 -28.87
CA GLY A 192 5.78 -4.85 -27.99
C GLY A 192 7.25 -4.94 -28.43
N LYS A 193 7.64 -4.31 -29.55
CA LYS A 193 9.01 -4.38 -30.11
C LYS A 193 9.99 -3.38 -29.51
N SER A 194 9.50 -2.35 -28.82
CA SER A 194 10.32 -1.33 -28.17
C SER A 194 9.89 -1.18 -26.72
N ALA A 195 10.86 -1.20 -25.80
CA ALA A 195 10.64 -0.98 -24.38
C ALA A 195 11.67 0.06 -23.87
N THR A 196 11.19 1.05 -23.13
CA THR A 196 11.98 2.17 -22.62
C THR A 196 11.65 2.38 -21.13
N LEU A 197 12.66 2.28 -20.26
CA LEU A 197 12.51 2.54 -18.84
C LEU A 197 12.88 3.99 -18.52
N SER A 198 12.02 4.67 -17.76
CA SER A 198 12.35 5.91 -17.06
C SER A 198 12.04 5.78 -15.57
N SER A 199 12.69 6.59 -14.75
CA SER A 199 12.29 6.76 -13.35
C SER A 199 12.44 8.20 -12.88
N ARG A 200 11.44 8.67 -12.12
CA ARG A 200 11.36 10.02 -11.58
C ARG A 200 10.73 10.00 -10.19
N TYR A 201 11.15 10.94 -9.35
CA TYR A 201 10.38 11.25 -8.15
C TYR A 201 9.05 11.91 -8.53
N VAL A 202 8.03 11.69 -7.71
CA VAL A 202 6.85 12.55 -7.70
C VAL A 202 7.26 13.86 -7.05
N ASN A 203 7.11 14.99 -7.76
CA ASN A 203 7.42 16.32 -7.24
C ASN A 203 6.33 16.77 -6.26
N THR A 204 6.30 16.15 -5.08
CA THR A 204 5.44 16.60 -3.98
C THR A 204 5.93 17.91 -3.39
N TYR A 205 5.06 18.63 -2.69
CA TYR A 205 5.50 19.84 -1.98
C TYR A 205 6.64 19.54 -1.00
N LYS A 206 6.57 18.41 -0.26
CA LYS A 206 7.62 17.89 0.62
C LYS A 206 8.93 17.70 -0.15
N TYR A 207 8.92 16.92 -1.23
CA TYR A 207 10.09 16.66 -2.05
C TYR A 207 10.75 17.97 -2.53
N ASP A 208 9.96 18.93 -3.02
CA ASP A 208 10.49 20.18 -3.56
C ASP A 208 11.03 21.15 -2.49
N ILE A 209 10.51 21.16 -1.24
CA ILE A 209 11.10 21.95 -0.15
C ILE A 209 12.38 21.31 0.40
N GLU A 210 12.39 19.99 0.58
CA GLU A 210 13.53 19.26 1.16
C GLU A 210 14.71 19.24 0.20
N ARG A 211 14.44 19.11 -1.11
CA ARG A 211 15.45 19.29 -2.17
C ARG A 211 16.11 20.67 -2.14
N ARG A 212 15.34 21.73 -1.87
CA ARG A 212 15.84 23.12 -1.80
C ARG A 212 16.67 23.37 -0.54
N ALA A 213 16.28 22.80 0.60
CA ALA A 213 17.09 22.81 1.81
C ALA A 213 18.36 21.92 1.68
N GLY A 214 18.25 20.84 0.91
CA GLY A 214 19.25 19.80 0.77
C GLY A 214 19.29 18.82 1.95
N GLN A 215 18.15 18.64 2.64
CA GLN A 215 17.96 17.70 3.75
C GLN A 215 16.45 17.55 4.09
N PRO A 216 16.06 16.52 4.86
CA PRO A 216 14.68 16.38 5.38
C PRO A 216 14.25 17.55 6.27
N LEU A 217 12.97 17.92 6.20
CA LEU A 217 12.35 19.01 6.96
C LEU A 217 11.04 18.60 7.65
N ILE A 218 10.23 17.77 6.97
CA ILE A 218 8.94 17.29 7.46
C ILE A 218 9.18 15.96 8.21
N PRO A 219 8.61 15.77 9.42
CA PRO A 219 8.77 14.52 10.15
C PRO A 219 8.06 13.36 9.45
N ASN A 220 8.69 12.19 9.49
CA ASN A 220 8.11 10.92 9.07
C ASN A 220 6.86 10.57 9.89
N VAL A 221 5.83 10.02 9.25
CA VAL A 221 4.53 9.75 9.91
C VAL A 221 4.57 8.45 10.71
N PHE A 222 5.14 7.39 10.15
CA PHE A 222 5.18 6.08 10.80
C PHE A 222 6.37 5.95 11.76
N SER A 223 7.52 6.52 11.41
CA SER A 223 8.76 6.40 12.19
C SER A 223 9.17 7.65 12.98
N GLY A 224 8.55 8.81 12.76
CA GLY A 224 8.94 10.06 13.44
C GLY A 224 8.59 10.10 14.94
N PHE A 225 7.72 9.22 15.44
CA PHE A 225 7.17 9.32 16.79
C PHE A 225 7.60 8.15 17.68
N ASN A 226 8.93 7.90 17.75
CA ASN A 226 9.54 6.83 18.54
C ASN A 226 9.79 7.25 20.00
N GLY A 227 8.73 7.33 20.80
CA GLY A 227 8.81 7.68 22.22
C GLY A 227 8.30 9.10 22.52
N LEU A 228 7.82 9.32 23.74
CA LEU A 228 7.13 10.55 24.14
C LEU A 228 8.01 11.79 23.98
N THR A 229 9.29 11.68 24.38
CA THR A 229 10.28 12.76 24.24
C THR A 229 10.60 13.06 22.76
N ALA A 230 10.72 12.03 21.92
CA ALA A 230 10.98 12.19 20.49
C ALA A 230 9.78 12.85 19.79
N ALA A 231 8.56 12.40 20.11
CA ALA A 231 7.32 12.98 19.61
C ALA A 231 7.16 14.46 20.00
N ALA A 232 7.35 14.79 21.29
CA ALA A 232 7.24 16.16 21.77
C ALA A 232 8.29 17.10 21.15
N THR A 233 9.55 16.66 21.06
CA THR A 233 10.64 17.48 20.51
C THR A 233 10.52 17.67 18.99
N ARG A 234 10.15 16.64 18.22
CA ARG A 234 9.83 16.81 16.79
C ARG A 234 8.57 17.63 16.54
N GLY A 235 7.54 17.50 17.38
CA GLY A 235 6.34 18.34 17.31
C GLY A 235 6.69 19.82 17.48
N ALA A 236 7.46 20.16 18.51
CA ALA A 236 7.94 21.52 18.75
C ALA A 236 8.85 22.04 17.62
N LEU A 237 9.78 21.22 17.12
CA LEU A 237 10.66 21.57 16.01
C LEU A 237 9.87 21.82 14.71
N SER A 238 8.87 20.98 14.43
CA SER A 238 7.99 21.13 13.27
C SER A 238 7.15 22.41 13.36
N ALA A 239 6.57 22.69 14.53
CA ALA A 239 5.87 23.96 14.77
C ALA A 239 6.79 25.18 14.57
N ALA A 240 8.04 25.12 15.06
CA ALA A 240 9.02 26.19 14.84
C ALA A 240 9.40 26.35 13.35
N ARG A 241 9.59 25.24 12.61
CA ARG A 241 9.80 25.24 11.15
C ARG A 241 8.61 25.86 10.40
N ILE A 242 7.37 25.62 10.83
CA ILE A 242 6.16 26.22 10.26
C ILE A 242 6.10 27.72 10.56
N VAL A 243 6.23 28.13 11.82
CA VAL A 243 6.14 29.55 12.24
C VAL A 243 7.25 30.41 11.61
N THR A 244 8.42 29.83 11.35
CA THR A 244 9.52 30.51 10.63
C THR A 244 9.43 30.42 9.10
N GLY A 245 8.38 29.80 8.56
CA GLY A 245 8.12 29.73 7.11
C GLY A 245 9.03 28.77 6.32
N GLN A 246 9.68 27.81 6.99
CA GLN A 246 10.49 26.79 6.29
C GLN A 246 9.61 25.83 5.48
N PHE A 247 8.40 25.54 5.98
CA PHE A 247 7.35 24.87 5.22
C PHE A 247 5.96 25.32 5.68
N ASN A 248 4.94 25.08 4.86
CA ASN A 248 3.53 25.30 5.19
C ASN A 248 2.73 24.01 4.87
N PRO A 249 2.15 23.33 5.87
CA PRO A 249 1.44 22.06 5.66
C PRO A 249 0.17 22.18 4.81
N ALA A 250 -0.41 23.38 4.63
CA ALA A 250 -1.53 23.60 3.73
C ALA A 250 -1.19 23.28 2.25
N ASN A 251 0.09 23.37 1.89
CA ASN A 251 0.57 22.99 0.55
C ASN A 251 0.74 21.48 0.36
N GLY A 252 0.44 20.67 1.38
CA GLY A 252 0.62 19.22 1.40
C GLY A 252 1.82 18.78 2.24
N ILE A 253 1.77 17.57 2.77
CA ILE A 253 2.89 16.93 3.48
C ILE A 253 3.18 15.51 2.95
N GLY A 254 2.46 15.08 1.91
CA GLY A 254 2.46 13.69 1.49
C GLY A 254 3.62 13.28 0.60
N LEU A 255 3.73 11.97 0.47
CA LEU A 255 4.81 11.28 -0.22
C LEU A 255 4.42 10.88 -1.65
N ALA A 256 3.12 10.72 -1.91
CA ALA A 256 2.56 10.20 -3.18
C ALA A 256 3.26 8.91 -3.66
N ASN A 257 3.56 8.02 -2.71
CA ASN A 257 4.40 6.84 -2.88
C ASN A 257 3.62 5.51 -2.96
N THR A 258 2.33 5.51 -2.63
CA THR A 258 1.53 4.30 -2.42
C THR A 258 1.16 3.64 -3.74
N SER A 259 0.44 4.34 -4.62
CA SER A 259 -0.17 3.72 -5.79
C SER A 259 -0.28 4.67 -6.98
N LEU A 260 -0.89 4.19 -8.06
CA LEU A 260 -1.34 4.99 -9.20
C LEU A 260 -2.79 4.65 -9.56
N ALA A 261 -3.52 5.63 -10.09
CA ALA A 261 -4.86 5.43 -10.65
C ALA A 261 -5.05 6.22 -11.95
N PHE A 262 -5.75 5.62 -12.93
CA PHE A 262 -6.15 6.30 -14.17
C PHE A 262 -7.66 6.49 -14.20
N PHE A 263 -8.13 7.73 -14.02
CA PHE A 263 -9.55 8.08 -14.08
C PHE A 263 -9.73 9.53 -14.52
N ALA A 264 -10.93 9.90 -14.98
CA ALA A 264 -11.18 11.22 -15.58
C ALA A 264 -10.19 11.59 -16.70
N GLN A 265 -9.71 10.57 -17.43
CA GLN A 265 -8.61 10.63 -18.42
C GLN A 265 -7.24 11.04 -17.86
N ARG A 266 -7.08 11.27 -16.56
CA ARG A 266 -5.81 11.65 -15.92
C ARG A 266 -5.18 10.45 -15.22
N LEU A 267 -3.86 10.44 -15.19
CA LEU A 267 -3.08 9.53 -14.37
C LEU A 267 -2.62 10.25 -13.10
N PHE A 268 -2.85 9.64 -11.95
CA PHE A 268 -2.47 10.19 -10.66
C PHE A 268 -1.51 9.25 -9.93
N ALA A 269 -0.50 9.81 -9.26
CA ALA A 269 0.24 9.17 -8.18
C ALA A 269 -0.44 9.53 -6.85
N LEU A 270 -0.67 8.53 -6.00
CA LEU A 270 -1.49 8.66 -4.79
C LEU A 270 -0.70 8.32 -3.53
N GLY A 271 -1.15 8.89 -2.40
CA GLY A 271 -0.71 8.53 -1.06
C GLY A 271 -1.64 9.18 -0.04
N GLU A 272 -2.07 8.43 0.97
CA GLU A 272 -3.21 8.77 1.84
C GLU A 272 -3.03 10.03 2.71
N SER A 273 -1.84 10.62 2.74
CA SER A 273 -1.51 11.81 3.52
C SER A 273 -1.67 13.15 2.78
N ASP A 274 -2.05 13.14 1.50
CA ASP A 274 -2.17 14.36 0.68
C ASP A 274 -3.18 14.23 -0.47
N LEU A 275 -3.42 15.33 -1.19
CA LEU A 275 -4.09 15.35 -2.48
C LEU A 275 -3.34 14.50 -3.52
N PRO A 276 -4.04 13.96 -4.53
CA PRO A 276 -3.41 13.24 -5.64
C PRO A 276 -2.48 14.16 -6.44
N TYR A 277 -1.40 13.59 -6.98
CA TYR A 277 -0.50 14.30 -7.88
C TYR A 277 -0.70 13.80 -9.30
N GLU A 278 -1.16 14.67 -10.20
CA GLU A 278 -1.30 14.34 -11.62
C GLU A 278 0.10 14.12 -12.23
N VAL A 279 0.24 13.04 -12.99
CA VAL A 279 1.47 12.66 -13.68
C VAL A 279 1.17 12.31 -15.15
N ARG A 280 2.17 12.42 -16.02
CA ARG A 280 2.02 12.18 -17.46
C ARG A 280 3.21 11.38 -18.00
N VAL A 281 2.92 10.33 -18.77
CA VAL A 281 3.93 9.67 -19.63
C VAL A 281 4.04 10.50 -20.91
N THR A 282 5.28 10.76 -21.32
CA THR A 282 5.64 11.54 -22.52
C THR A 282 5.94 10.62 -23.72
N LYS A 283 5.96 11.17 -24.94
CA LYS A 283 6.12 10.37 -26.18
C LYS A 283 7.48 9.67 -26.28
N ASP A 284 8.48 10.19 -25.57
CA ASP A 284 9.81 9.61 -25.42
C ASP A 284 9.91 8.59 -24.26
N GLY A 285 8.83 8.35 -23.50
CA GLY A 285 8.77 7.38 -22.41
C GLY A 285 9.18 7.92 -21.04
N ASP A 286 9.28 9.24 -20.86
CA ASP A 286 9.53 9.88 -19.57
C ASP A 286 8.23 10.03 -18.77
N VAL A 287 8.22 9.66 -17.49
CA VAL A 287 7.09 9.89 -16.58
C VAL A 287 7.32 11.16 -15.77
N ARG A 288 6.44 12.16 -15.85
CA ARG A 288 6.64 13.49 -15.21
C ARG A 288 5.47 13.92 -14.35
N THR A 289 5.76 14.55 -13.22
CA THR A 289 4.75 15.22 -12.39
C THR A 289 4.23 16.46 -13.09
N VAL A 290 2.90 16.59 -13.16
CA VAL A 290 2.18 17.78 -13.63
C VAL A 290 1.90 18.71 -12.44
N GLY A 291 1.40 18.16 -11.33
CA GLY A 291 1.21 18.91 -10.08
C GLY A 291 0.20 18.27 -9.12
N ARG A 292 0.10 18.82 -7.91
CA ARG A 292 -0.92 18.50 -6.90
C ARG A 292 -2.30 18.90 -7.43
N HIS A 293 -3.29 18.01 -7.38
CA HIS A 293 -4.59 18.18 -8.05
C HIS A 293 -5.76 18.20 -7.04
N ASP A 294 -6.58 19.25 -7.08
CA ASP A 294 -7.67 19.52 -6.12
C ASP A 294 -9.08 19.41 -6.72
N PHE A 295 -9.18 18.99 -8.00
CA PHE A 295 -10.43 18.92 -8.77
C PHE A 295 -11.20 20.24 -8.79
N ASN A 296 -10.51 21.34 -9.13
CA ASN A 296 -11.06 22.69 -9.15
C ASN A 296 -11.56 23.13 -7.75
N GLY A 297 -10.78 22.80 -6.72
CA GLY A 297 -11.07 23.06 -5.31
C GLY A 297 -12.18 22.18 -4.69
N LYS A 298 -12.74 21.21 -5.41
CA LYS A 298 -13.77 20.30 -4.88
C LYS A 298 -13.24 19.22 -3.95
N LEU A 299 -11.96 18.88 -4.06
CA LEU A 299 -11.23 18.01 -3.14
C LEU A 299 -10.27 18.87 -2.32
N ASN A 300 -10.62 19.11 -1.05
CA ASN A 300 -9.91 20.02 -0.15
C ASN A 300 -8.95 19.31 0.83
N MET A 301 -8.95 17.98 0.83
CA MET A 301 -8.18 17.11 1.73
C MET A 301 -7.68 15.88 0.98
N ASN A 302 -6.91 15.03 1.66
CA ASN A 302 -6.47 13.73 1.17
C ASN A 302 -7.61 12.85 0.60
N MET A 303 -7.21 11.84 -0.18
CA MET A 303 -8.07 10.72 -0.60
C MET A 303 -7.31 9.39 -0.45
N THR A 304 -8.03 8.29 -0.44
CA THR A 304 -7.47 6.93 -0.47
C THR A 304 -6.50 6.74 -1.64
N ALA A 305 -5.47 5.91 -1.42
CA ALA A 305 -4.61 5.41 -2.48
C ALA A 305 -5.29 4.33 -3.34
N HIS A 306 -6.46 3.81 -2.95
CA HIS A 306 -7.14 2.73 -3.66
C HIS A 306 -8.54 3.13 -4.16
N PRO A 307 -8.68 4.20 -4.97
CA PRO A 307 -9.96 4.51 -5.58
C PRO A 307 -10.36 3.36 -6.51
N LYS A 308 -11.63 2.93 -6.44
CA LYS A 308 -12.16 1.87 -7.31
C LYS A 308 -12.90 2.49 -8.48
N ILE A 309 -12.44 2.20 -9.69
CA ILE A 309 -13.06 2.65 -10.93
C ILE A 309 -14.04 1.57 -11.38
N ASP A 310 -15.28 1.96 -11.66
CA ASP A 310 -16.28 1.07 -12.25
C ASP A 310 -16.06 0.99 -13.78
N PRO A 311 -15.77 -0.20 -14.34
CA PRO A 311 -15.48 -0.33 -15.76
C PRO A 311 -16.71 -0.17 -16.68
N GLU A 312 -17.93 -0.31 -16.17
CA GLU A 312 -19.17 -0.12 -16.95
C GLU A 312 -19.55 1.36 -17.05
N THR A 313 -19.42 2.10 -15.94
CA THR A 313 -19.86 3.51 -15.87
C THR A 313 -18.74 4.54 -16.06
N GLY A 314 -17.49 4.14 -15.83
CA GLY A 314 -16.33 5.04 -15.77
C GLY A 314 -16.29 5.93 -14.53
N GLU A 315 -17.23 5.78 -13.60
CA GLU A 315 -17.23 6.50 -12.34
C GLU A 315 -16.15 6.00 -11.39
N THR A 316 -15.64 6.88 -10.53
CA THR A 316 -14.56 6.56 -9.58
C THR A 316 -15.01 6.79 -8.16
N PHE A 317 -14.92 5.74 -7.34
CA PHE A 317 -15.34 5.75 -5.95
C PHE A 317 -14.12 5.87 -5.05
N ALA A 318 -14.21 6.72 -4.04
CA ALA A 318 -13.09 7.05 -3.17
C ALA A 318 -13.58 7.45 -1.78
N PHE A 319 -12.66 7.58 -0.85
CA PHE A 319 -12.93 8.08 0.48
C PHE A 319 -11.72 8.83 1.01
N ARG A 320 -11.88 9.46 2.17
CA ARG A 320 -10.79 9.87 3.05
C ARG A 320 -11.07 9.33 4.45
N TYR A 321 -10.01 9.05 5.19
CA TYR A 321 -10.10 8.71 6.61
C TYR A 321 -9.06 9.50 7.41
N GLY A 322 -9.19 9.50 8.72
CA GLY A 322 -8.23 10.16 9.61
C GLY A 322 -8.58 10.05 11.09
N PRO A 323 -7.76 10.63 11.98
CA PRO A 323 -7.86 10.48 13.43
C PRO A 323 -8.87 11.43 14.11
N ILE A 324 -9.69 12.17 13.35
CA ILE A 324 -10.64 13.17 13.86
C ILE A 324 -12.03 12.92 13.22
N PRO A 325 -13.15 12.98 13.96
CA PRO A 325 -14.49 12.83 13.40
C PRO A 325 -14.84 13.87 12.31
N PRO A 326 -15.56 13.49 11.24
CA PRO A 326 -15.93 12.12 10.88
C PRO A 326 -14.69 11.31 10.43
N PHE A 327 -14.45 10.17 11.09
CA PHE A 327 -13.23 9.37 10.86
C PHE A 327 -13.17 8.77 9.44
N LEU A 328 -14.31 8.68 8.76
CA LEU A 328 -14.47 8.27 7.37
C LEU A 328 -15.41 9.26 6.65
N THR A 329 -15.01 9.70 5.46
CA THR A 329 -15.88 10.41 4.51
C THR A 329 -15.79 9.77 3.14
N TYR A 330 -16.91 9.27 2.63
CA TYR A 330 -17.06 8.67 1.31
C TYR A 330 -17.40 9.73 0.25
N PHE A 331 -16.95 9.55 -0.98
CA PHE A 331 -17.34 10.38 -2.13
C PHE A 331 -17.08 9.65 -3.46
N ARG A 332 -17.52 10.24 -4.56
CA ARG A 332 -17.28 9.71 -5.91
C ARG A 332 -17.02 10.82 -6.92
N PHE A 333 -16.46 10.46 -8.06
CA PHE A 333 -16.31 11.27 -9.25
C PHE A 333 -17.19 10.67 -10.35
N ASP A 334 -17.90 11.52 -11.11
CA ASP A 334 -18.57 11.06 -12.32
C ASP A 334 -17.55 10.65 -13.40
N SER A 335 -18.01 10.08 -14.51
CA SER A 335 -17.15 9.64 -15.62
C SER A 335 -16.37 10.76 -16.32
N ARG A 336 -16.65 12.03 -16.01
CA ARG A 336 -15.91 13.21 -16.49
C ARG A 336 -14.90 13.73 -15.47
N GLY A 337 -14.87 13.16 -14.26
CA GLY A 337 -14.02 13.61 -13.16
C GLY A 337 -14.65 14.65 -12.25
N GLU A 338 -15.95 14.94 -12.39
CA GLU A 338 -16.62 15.89 -11.51
C GLU A 338 -16.90 15.24 -10.15
N LYS A 339 -16.17 15.69 -9.12
CA LYS A 339 -16.38 15.22 -7.75
C LYS A 339 -17.78 15.58 -7.25
N GLN A 340 -18.43 14.59 -6.65
CA GLN A 340 -19.75 14.69 -6.03
C GLN A 340 -19.64 15.13 -4.56
N GLN A 341 -20.78 15.23 -3.87
CA GLN A 341 -20.85 15.61 -2.46
C GLN A 341 -20.17 14.59 -1.55
N ASP A 342 -19.67 15.07 -0.40
CA ASP A 342 -19.09 14.25 0.66
C ASP A 342 -20.21 13.59 1.47
N VAL A 343 -20.06 12.29 1.75
CA VAL A 343 -20.93 11.49 2.62
C VAL A 343 -20.13 11.16 3.89
N PRO A 344 -20.24 11.95 4.98
CA PRO A 344 -19.57 11.67 6.24
C PRO A 344 -20.24 10.48 6.94
N ILE A 345 -19.43 9.57 7.48
CA ILE A 345 -19.90 8.38 8.21
C ILE A 345 -19.61 8.60 9.70
N PHE A 346 -20.60 9.03 10.48
CA PHE A 346 -20.46 9.23 11.92
C PHE A 346 -20.73 7.96 12.73
N SER A 347 -21.37 6.95 12.14
CA SER A 347 -21.53 5.60 12.70
C SER A 347 -20.22 4.79 12.81
N MET A 348 -19.14 5.27 12.19
CA MET A 348 -17.77 4.86 12.50
C MET A 348 -17.34 5.56 13.80
N ASN A 349 -17.31 4.82 14.90
CA ASN A 349 -17.15 5.38 16.26
C ASN A 349 -15.69 5.46 16.74
N SER A 350 -14.74 4.87 16.00
CA SER A 350 -13.31 4.90 16.33
C SER A 350 -12.46 5.05 15.07
N PRO A 351 -11.31 5.73 15.13
CA PRO A 351 -10.39 5.84 14.01
C PRO A 351 -9.70 4.49 13.73
N SER A 352 -9.90 3.97 12.51
CA SER A 352 -9.29 2.74 12.02
C SER A 352 -8.32 3.04 10.88
N PHE A 353 -7.30 2.21 10.70
CA PHE A 353 -6.43 2.26 9.52
C PHE A 353 -7.17 1.70 8.30
N LEU A 354 -7.94 2.55 7.62
CA LEU A 354 -8.75 2.22 6.44
C LEU A 354 -7.93 2.45 5.16
N HIS A 355 -7.03 1.52 4.86
CA HIS A 355 -6.14 1.64 3.70
C HIS A 355 -6.90 1.50 2.36
N ASP A 356 -7.69 0.42 2.23
CA ASP A 356 -8.47 0.08 1.05
C ASP A 356 -9.96 -0.15 1.41
N PHE A 357 -10.81 -0.24 0.39
CA PHE A 357 -12.25 -0.47 0.48
C PHE A 357 -12.71 -1.28 -0.76
N ALA A 358 -13.94 -1.78 -0.80
CA ALA A 358 -14.48 -2.43 -2.00
C ALA A 358 -15.74 -1.74 -2.52
N ILE A 359 -16.11 -2.05 -3.77
CA ILE A 359 -17.41 -1.70 -4.35
C ILE A 359 -18.07 -2.97 -4.91
N THR A 360 -19.38 -2.96 -5.01
CA THR A 360 -20.18 -3.90 -5.82
C THR A 360 -20.96 -3.11 -6.88
N LYS A 361 -21.90 -3.73 -7.61
CA LYS A 361 -22.78 -2.94 -8.49
C LYS A 361 -23.68 -1.99 -7.68
N LYS A 362 -23.99 -2.34 -6.42
CA LYS A 362 -24.92 -1.60 -5.54
C LYS A 362 -24.28 -0.85 -4.38
N TYR A 363 -23.20 -1.36 -3.80
CA TYR A 363 -22.67 -0.91 -2.51
C TYR A 363 -21.23 -0.42 -2.59
N ALA A 364 -20.85 0.41 -1.62
CA ALA A 364 -19.46 0.58 -1.18
C ALA A 364 -19.29 -0.12 0.18
N ILE A 365 -18.13 -0.74 0.38
CA ILE A 365 -17.83 -1.62 1.50
C ILE A 365 -16.54 -1.16 2.16
N PHE A 366 -16.60 -0.87 3.46
CA PHE A 366 -15.49 -0.38 4.28
C PHE A 366 -15.21 -1.36 5.42
N THR A 367 -13.96 -1.44 5.87
CA THR A 367 -13.57 -2.34 6.96
C THR A 367 -12.97 -1.59 8.14
N GLU A 368 -13.61 -1.69 9.30
CA GLU A 368 -12.96 -1.35 10.57
C GLU A 368 -12.16 -2.55 11.04
N ILE A 369 -10.85 -2.39 11.16
CA ILE A 369 -9.90 -3.44 11.52
C ILE A 369 -9.29 -3.17 12.90
N GLN A 370 -8.53 -4.13 13.43
CA GLN A 370 -7.85 -4.02 14.72
C GLN A 370 -6.66 -3.04 14.71
N LEU A 371 -6.18 -2.60 13.54
CA LEU A 371 -5.28 -1.43 13.45
C LEU A 371 -6.07 -0.13 13.64
N GLY A 372 -5.85 0.53 14.77
CA GLY A 372 -6.39 1.84 15.10
C GLY A 372 -5.38 2.96 14.87
N MET A 373 -5.87 4.19 14.70
CA MET A 373 -5.03 5.39 14.79
C MET A 373 -5.33 6.08 16.11
N ASN A 374 -4.43 6.01 17.11
CA ASN A 374 -4.72 6.55 18.45
C ASN A 374 -3.82 7.76 18.80
N PRO A 375 -4.29 9.01 18.55
CA PRO A 375 -3.57 10.22 18.96
C PRO A 375 -3.27 10.29 20.46
N MET A 376 -4.10 9.68 21.32
CA MET A 376 -3.88 9.68 22.76
C MET A 376 -2.73 8.77 23.17
N GLU A 377 -2.48 7.66 22.47
CA GLU A 377 -1.29 6.83 22.70
C GLU A 377 0.00 7.55 22.28
N MET A 378 -0.03 8.31 21.19
CA MET A 378 1.10 9.16 20.80
C MET A 378 1.37 10.26 21.85
N ILE A 379 0.33 10.88 22.41
CA ILE A 379 0.42 11.98 23.38
C ILE A 379 0.77 11.51 24.80
N VAL A 380 0.29 10.34 25.23
CA VAL A 380 0.40 9.87 26.63
C VAL A 380 1.42 8.74 26.78
N GLY A 381 1.45 7.79 25.84
CA GLY A 381 2.38 6.66 25.84
C GLY A 381 3.66 6.89 25.04
N GLY A 382 3.66 7.86 24.12
CA GLY A 382 4.76 8.07 23.19
C GLY A 382 4.89 6.99 22.11
N GLY A 383 3.80 6.27 21.83
CA GLY A 383 3.77 5.24 20.80
C GLY A 383 3.72 5.79 19.37
N SER A 384 3.79 4.88 18.40
CA SER A 384 3.39 5.16 17.02
C SER A 384 1.93 5.68 17.01
N PRO A 385 1.57 6.64 16.14
CA PRO A 385 0.18 7.08 16.00
C PRO A 385 -0.76 6.01 15.43
N VAL A 386 -0.21 4.89 14.92
CA VAL A 386 -0.95 3.71 14.44
C VAL A 386 -0.47 2.47 15.20
N GLY A 387 -1.41 1.67 15.71
CA GLY A 387 -1.13 0.48 16.52
C GLY A 387 -2.27 -0.54 16.47
N ALA A 388 -2.02 -1.76 16.95
CA ALA A 388 -3.02 -2.83 17.01
C ALA A 388 -3.73 -2.85 18.37
N ASP A 389 -5.06 -2.93 18.35
CA ASP A 389 -5.91 -3.26 19.49
C ASP A 389 -6.56 -4.64 19.25
N PRO A 390 -5.99 -5.73 19.80
CA PRO A 390 -6.55 -7.08 19.69
C PRO A 390 -7.91 -7.26 20.38
N SER A 391 -8.35 -6.31 21.21
CA SER A 391 -9.66 -6.36 21.88
C SER A 391 -10.79 -5.79 21.02
N LYS A 392 -10.46 -4.98 20.01
CA LYS A 392 -11.42 -4.45 19.04
C LYS A 392 -11.99 -5.60 18.19
N VAL A 393 -13.31 -5.62 18.03
CA VAL A 393 -13.98 -6.49 17.05
C VAL A 393 -13.94 -5.80 15.68
N SER A 394 -13.34 -6.45 14.68
CA SER A 394 -13.37 -5.94 13.30
C SER A 394 -14.80 -5.96 12.75
N ARG A 395 -15.14 -4.96 11.92
CA ARG A 395 -16.49 -4.77 11.37
C ARG A 395 -16.43 -4.46 9.88
N VAL A 396 -17.43 -4.89 9.13
CA VAL A 396 -17.63 -4.52 7.72
C VAL A 396 -18.83 -3.59 7.62
N GLY A 397 -18.62 -2.39 7.09
CA GLY A 397 -19.63 -1.37 6.85
C GLY A 397 -20.05 -1.35 5.39
N ILE A 398 -21.35 -1.45 5.13
CA ILE A 398 -21.94 -1.54 3.79
C ILE A 398 -22.94 -0.40 3.62
N ILE A 399 -22.73 0.42 2.59
CA ILE A 399 -23.58 1.58 2.25
C ILE A 399 -23.91 1.56 0.76
N PRO A 400 -25.12 1.94 0.31
CA PRO A 400 -25.41 2.11 -1.12
C PRO A 400 -24.41 3.08 -1.76
N ARG A 401 -23.83 2.72 -2.91
CA ARG A 401 -22.76 3.48 -3.57
C ARG A 401 -23.19 4.87 -4.09
N TYR A 402 -24.50 5.13 -4.08
CA TYR A 402 -25.13 6.40 -4.44
C TYR A 402 -25.85 7.08 -3.27
N ALA A 403 -25.59 6.64 -2.03
CA ALA A 403 -26.13 7.26 -0.83
C ALA A 403 -25.77 8.76 -0.76
N LYS A 404 -26.66 9.55 -0.15
CA LYS A 404 -26.51 11.01 0.02
C LYS A 404 -26.09 11.39 1.44
N ASP A 405 -26.30 10.49 2.37
CA ASP A 405 -25.98 10.57 3.80
C ASP A 405 -25.78 9.12 4.31
N GLU A 406 -25.45 8.95 5.59
CA GLU A 406 -25.16 7.62 6.15
C GLU A 406 -26.39 6.81 6.58
N SER A 407 -27.63 7.27 6.34
CA SER A 407 -28.84 6.64 6.89
C SER A 407 -29.07 5.18 6.47
N GLU A 408 -28.46 4.77 5.36
CA GLU A 408 -28.49 3.39 4.83
C GLU A 408 -27.23 2.57 5.15
N MET A 409 -26.29 3.11 5.95
CA MET A 409 -25.08 2.40 6.37
C MET A 409 -25.41 1.27 7.35
N LYS A 410 -24.93 0.06 7.05
CA LYS A 410 -25.07 -1.14 7.90
C LYS A 410 -23.69 -1.66 8.31
N TRP A 411 -23.47 -1.84 9.61
CA TRP A 411 -22.25 -2.46 10.15
C TRP A 411 -22.52 -3.90 10.58
N PHE A 412 -21.65 -4.80 10.17
CA PHE A 412 -21.68 -6.23 10.50
C PHE A 412 -20.39 -6.60 11.25
N ASP A 413 -20.49 -7.30 12.37
CA ASP A 413 -19.31 -7.77 13.10
C ASP A 413 -18.66 -8.95 12.36
N VAL A 414 -17.36 -8.84 12.09
CA VAL A 414 -16.55 -9.86 11.40
C VAL A 414 -15.26 -10.07 12.21
N PRO A 415 -15.32 -10.71 13.40
CA PRO A 415 -14.21 -10.73 14.36
C PRO A 415 -12.95 -11.36 13.77
N GLY A 416 -11.80 -10.71 13.90
CA GLY A 416 -10.52 -11.22 13.38
C GLY A 416 -10.41 -11.22 11.85
N PHE A 417 -11.07 -10.27 11.19
CA PHE A 417 -10.88 -9.96 9.77
C PHE A 417 -10.18 -8.60 9.65
N ASN A 418 -8.87 -8.63 9.39
CA ASN A 418 -7.98 -7.48 9.35
C ASN A 418 -7.36 -7.39 7.95
N ILE A 419 -8.02 -6.65 7.06
CA ILE A 419 -7.53 -6.45 5.71
C ILE A 419 -6.63 -5.22 5.61
N MET A 420 -5.63 -5.27 4.75
CA MET A 420 -4.97 -4.07 4.23
C MET A 420 -5.51 -3.74 2.84
N HIS A 421 -5.55 -4.74 1.95
CA HIS A 421 -6.05 -4.62 0.58
C HIS A 421 -7.38 -5.33 0.39
N ALA A 422 -8.23 -4.80 -0.49
CA ALA A 422 -9.47 -5.43 -0.92
C ALA A 422 -9.36 -5.83 -2.39
N VAL A 423 -9.41 -7.14 -2.67
CA VAL A 423 -9.22 -7.70 -4.02
C VAL A 423 -10.41 -7.36 -4.89
N ASN A 424 -11.59 -7.75 -4.44
CA ASN A 424 -12.85 -7.46 -5.12
C ASN A 424 -14.04 -7.67 -4.17
N ALA A 425 -15.22 -7.19 -4.57
CA ALA A 425 -16.49 -7.58 -4.00
C ALA A 425 -17.59 -7.62 -5.07
N TRP A 426 -18.67 -8.35 -4.80
CA TRP A 426 -19.83 -8.42 -5.68
C TRP A 426 -21.12 -8.68 -4.90
N ASP A 427 -22.25 -8.36 -5.54
CA ASP A 427 -23.58 -8.74 -5.09
C ASP A 427 -23.87 -10.19 -5.50
N GLU A 428 -24.42 -11.01 -4.61
CA GLU A 428 -24.88 -12.37 -4.95
C GLU A 428 -26.17 -12.34 -5.79
N GLU A 429 -26.47 -13.44 -6.47
CA GLU A 429 -27.62 -13.56 -7.40
C GLU A 429 -28.99 -13.47 -6.70
N ASP A 430 -29.04 -13.77 -5.41
CA ASP A 430 -30.22 -13.57 -4.56
C ASP A 430 -30.43 -12.09 -4.15
N GLU A 431 -29.49 -11.20 -4.51
CA GLU A 431 -29.40 -9.78 -4.19
C GLU A 431 -29.39 -9.41 -2.69
N ASP A 432 -29.52 -10.41 -1.82
CA ASP A 432 -29.66 -10.28 -0.37
C ASP A 432 -28.33 -10.43 0.37
N ALA A 433 -27.27 -10.84 -0.33
CA ALA A 433 -25.92 -10.92 0.21
C ALA A 433 -24.89 -10.25 -0.69
N ILE A 434 -23.76 -9.89 -0.09
CA ILE A 434 -22.52 -9.59 -0.82
C ILE A 434 -21.46 -10.63 -0.50
N VAL A 435 -20.48 -10.74 -1.39
CA VAL A 435 -19.21 -11.42 -1.13
C VAL A 435 -18.07 -10.43 -1.31
N MET A 436 -17.11 -10.51 -0.41
CA MET A 436 -15.84 -9.76 -0.46
C MET A 436 -14.68 -10.75 -0.43
N VAL A 437 -13.65 -10.51 -1.24
CA VAL A 437 -12.40 -11.28 -1.25
C VAL A 437 -11.24 -10.37 -0.83
N ALA A 438 -10.47 -10.78 0.16
CA ALA A 438 -9.34 -10.00 0.69
C ALA A 438 -8.30 -10.86 1.42
N PRO A 439 -7.01 -10.50 1.37
CA PRO A 439 -6.00 -10.95 2.34
C PRO A 439 -6.39 -10.52 3.76
N ASN A 440 -6.64 -11.51 4.63
CA ASN A 440 -6.82 -11.31 6.06
C ASN A 440 -5.49 -11.54 6.80
N ILE A 441 -4.98 -10.51 7.47
CA ILE A 441 -3.78 -10.59 8.30
C ILE A 441 -4.12 -11.23 9.65
N LEU A 442 -3.53 -12.40 9.91
CA LEU A 442 -3.73 -13.14 11.16
C LEU A 442 -2.94 -12.53 12.34
N SER A 443 -1.71 -12.07 12.08
CA SER A 443 -0.78 -11.49 13.05
C SER A 443 -0.75 -9.95 12.94
N VAL A 444 -1.88 -9.31 13.21
CA VAL A 444 -2.10 -7.86 13.03
C VAL A 444 -1.14 -6.99 13.85
N GLU A 445 -0.69 -7.50 15.00
CA GLU A 445 0.32 -6.87 15.87
C GLU A 445 1.71 -6.76 15.20
N HIS A 446 1.98 -7.55 14.16
CA HIS A 446 3.25 -7.54 13.45
C HIS A 446 3.28 -6.59 12.25
N THR A 447 2.12 -6.08 11.78
CA THR A 447 2.00 -5.31 10.53
C THR A 447 2.89 -4.06 10.46
N LEU A 448 3.21 -3.42 11.59
CA LEU A 448 4.06 -2.22 11.64
C LEU A 448 5.42 -2.44 12.36
N GLU A 449 5.67 -3.63 12.88
CA GLU A 449 6.89 -3.92 13.67
C GLU A 449 7.72 -5.10 13.15
N ARG A 450 7.08 -6.12 12.58
CA ARG A 450 7.71 -7.38 12.16
C ARG A 450 7.03 -7.93 10.91
N LEU A 451 7.13 -7.19 9.81
CA LEU A 451 6.58 -7.62 8.50
C LEU A 451 7.05 -9.02 8.10
N ASP A 452 8.25 -9.45 8.53
CA ASP A 452 8.77 -10.81 8.32
C ASP A 452 7.98 -11.93 9.03
N LEU A 453 7.13 -11.58 10.01
CA LEU A 453 6.24 -12.47 10.74
C LEU A 453 4.75 -12.26 10.38
N VAL A 454 4.45 -11.41 9.39
CA VAL A 454 3.08 -11.21 8.90
C VAL A 454 2.67 -12.41 8.04
N HIS A 455 1.54 -13.00 8.39
CA HIS A 455 0.88 -14.03 7.61
C HIS A 455 -0.52 -13.56 7.21
N ALA A 456 -0.76 -13.44 5.91
CA ALA A 456 -2.05 -13.07 5.33
C ALA A 456 -2.64 -14.24 4.52
N LEU A 457 -3.89 -14.58 4.81
CA LEU A 457 -4.65 -15.60 4.07
C LEU A 457 -5.68 -14.91 3.19
N VAL A 458 -5.75 -15.22 1.90
CA VAL A 458 -6.87 -14.73 1.07
C VAL A 458 -8.15 -15.44 1.52
N GLU A 459 -9.09 -14.68 2.04
CA GLU A 459 -10.41 -15.15 2.47
C GLU A 459 -11.52 -14.64 1.55
N LYS A 460 -12.57 -15.46 1.43
CA LYS A 460 -13.87 -15.11 0.86
C LYS A 460 -14.87 -14.95 2.00
N VAL A 461 -15.44 -13.76 2.16
CA VAL A 461 -16.39 -13.40 3.22
C VAL A 461 -17.74 -13.09 2.58
N ARG A 462 -18.77 -13.90 2.90
CA ARG A 462 -20.17 -13.63 2.50
C ARG A 462 -20.90 -13.00 3.68
N ILE A 463 -21.62 -11.92 3.42
CA ILE A 463 -22.45 -11.20 4.40
C ILE A 463 -23.87 -11.13 3.88
N ASP A 464 -24.81 -11.70 4.64
CA ASP A 464 -26.24 -11.63 4.36
C ASP A 464 -26.84 -10.34 4.95
N LEU A 465 -27.34 -9.46 4.07
CA LEU A 465 -27.75 -8.09 4.39
C LEU A 465 -29.12 -7.99 5.08
N LYS A 466 -29.87 -9.10 5.14
CA LYS A 466 -31.18 -9.23 5.80
C LYS A 466 -31.05 -9.84 7.19
N THR A 467 -30.30 -10.94 7.31
CA THR A 467 -30.14 -11.69 8.56
C THR A 467 -28.94 -11.27 9.39
N GLY A 468 -27.93 -10.64 8.77
CA GLY A 468 -26.65 -10.31 9.40
C GLY A 468 -25.72 -11.51 9.59
N VAL A 469 -26.04 -12.67 8.99
CA VAL A 469 -25.16 -13.85 9.04
C VAL A 469 -23.91 -13.60 8.22
N VAL A 470 -22.75 -13.91 8.82
CA VAL A 470 -21.43 -13.80 8.20
C VAL A 470 -20.77 -15.17 8.13
N SER A 471 -20.33 -15.56 6.95
CA SER A 471 -19.54 -16.79 6.74
C SER A 471 -18.20 -16.45 6.10
N ARG A 472 -17.12 -17.02 6.64
CA ARG A 472 -15.74 -16.80 6.19
C ARG A 472 -15.13 -18.11 5.71
N GLN A 473 -14.46 -18.07 4.55
CA GLN A 473 -13.81 -19.21 3.94
C GLN A 473 -12.40 -18.82 3.48
N PRO A 474 -11.31 -19.29 4.11
CA PRO A 474 -9.96 -19.19 3.56
C PRO A 474 -9.90 -19.89 2.19
N LEU A 475 -9.24 -19.27 1.21
CA LEU A 475 -9.07 -19.86 -0.13
C LEU A 475 -7.74 -20.60 -0.27
N SER A 476 -6.68 -20.14 0.39
CA SER A 476 -5.37 -20.79 0.38
C SER A 476 -4.72 -20.62 1.75
N ALA A 477 -3.83 -21.56 2.11
CA ALA A 477 -2.97 -21.51 3.30
C ALA A 477 -1.58 -20.89 3.03
N SER A 478 -1.31 -20.46 1.78
CA SER A 478 -0.10 -19.72 1.43
C SER A 478 -0.18 -18.29 1.98
N ASN A 479 0.97 -17.70 2.32
CA ASN A 479 1.06 -16.29 2.70
C ASN A 479 0.88 -15.41 1.46
N LEU A 480 -0.30 -14.80 1.31
CA LEU A 480 -0.75 -14.18 0.06
C LEU A 480 -1.30 -12.77 0.29
N ASP A 481 -0.74 -11.80 -0.44
CA ASP A 481 -1.17 -10.39 -0.43
C ASP A 481 -1.02 -9.76 -1.83
N PHE A 482 -1.16 -8.44 -1.98
CA PHE A 482 -1.08 -7.69 -3.26
C PHE A 482 -1.85 -8.38 -4.41
N ALA A 483 -3.06 -8.82 -4.08
CA ALA A 483 -3.83 -9.69 -4.95
C ALA A 483 -4.70 -8.90 -5.93
N VAL A 484 -4.56 -9.22 -7.22
CA VAL A 484 -5.22 -8.53 -8.34
C VAL A 484 -6.19 -9.44 -9.09
N ILE A 485 -7.07 -8.83 -9.86
CA ILE A 485 -8.02 -9.48 -10.77
C ILE A 485 -7.89 -8.88 -12.17
N ASN A 486 -8.60 -9.45 -13.15
CA ASN A 486 -8.87 -8.76 -14.39
C ASN A 486 -9.68 -7.46 -14.10
N PRO A 487 -9.16 -6.25 -14.44
CA PRO A 487 -9.81 -4.99 -14.07
C PRO A 487 -11.24 -4.80 -14.61
N ASN A 488 -11.63 -5.53 -15.66
CA ASN A 488 -13.00 -5.50 -16.20
C ASN A 488 -14.05 -6.07 -15.22
N PHE A 489 -13.61 -6.78 -14.18
CA PHE A 489 -14.45 -7.46 -13.18
C PHE A 489 -14.51 -6.73 -11.82
N VAL A 490 -13.94 -5.53 -11.68
CA VAL A 490 -14.06 -4.71 -10.46
C VAL A 490 -15.53 -4.44 -10.15
N GLY A 491 -15.98 -4.84 -8.96
CA GLY A 491 -17.36 -4.72 -8.51
C GLY A 491 -18.33 -5.77 -9.07
N LYS A 492 -17.82 -6.77 -9.80
CA LYS A 492 -18.58 -7.88 -10.40
C LYS A 492 -18.06 -9.22 -9.87
N ARG A 493 -18.88 -10.28 -9.94
CA ARG A 493 -18.41 -11.64 -9.60
C ARG A 493 -17.27 -12.01 -10.54
N ASN A 494 -16.11 -12.35 -9.97
CA ASN A 494 -14.93 -12.82 -10.69
C ASN A 494 -14.58 -14.23 -10.20
N LYS A 495 -13.89 -15.01 -11.04
CA LYS A 495 -13.46 -16.38 -10.75
C LYS A 495 -11.98 -16.44 -10.36
N TYR A 496 -11.13 -15.66 -11.01
CA TYR A 496 -9.67 -15.75 -10.86
C TYR A 496 -9.09 -14.56 -10.10
N VAL A 497 -8.21 -14.87 -9.15
CA VAL A 497 -7.43 -13.89 -8.37
C VAL A 497 -5.96 -14.27 -8.48
N TYR A 498 -5.08 -13.28 -8.64
CA TYR A 498 -3.63 -13.46 -8.74
C TYR A 498 -2.95 -12.78 -7.56
N ALA A 499 -2.46 -13.57 -6.61
CA ALA A 499 -1.91 -13.09 -5.34
C ALA A 499 -0.39 -13.25 -5.27
N ALA A 500 0.29 -12.26 -4.73
CA ALA A 500 1.73 -12.25 -4.48
C ALA A 500 2.08 -13.14 -3.28
N VAL A 501 3.09 -14.00 -3.41
CA VAL A 501 3.56 -14.89 -2.34
C VAL A 501 4.58 -14.16 -1.46
N GLY A 502 4.23 -13.91 -0.21
CA GLY A 502 5.11 -13.24 0.76
C GLY A 502 5.99 -14.24 1.52
N ASP A 503 7.25 -14.38 1.12
CA ASP A 503 8.18 -15.33 1.73
C ASP A 503 9.66 -14.86 1.65
N PRO A 504 10.18 -14.20 2.71
CA PRO A 504 9.45 -13.58 3.80
C PRO A 504 8.87 -12.21 3.39
N MET A 505 7.72 -11.83 3.93
CA MET A 505 7.20 -10.46 3.78
C MET A 505 8.21 -9.42 4.30
N PRO A 506 8.33 -8.22 3.69
CA PRO A 506 7.60 -7.74 2.51
C PRO A 506 8.26 -8.10 1.16
N LYS A 507 9.13 -9.12 1.09
CA LYS A 507 9.66 -9.61 -0.18
C LYS A 507 8.69 -10.60 -0.84
N ILE A 508 8.39 -10.38 -2.11
CA ILE A 508 7.49 -11.24 -2.89
C ILE A 508 8.31 -12.29 -3.66
N SER A 509 8.18 -13.57 -3.31
CA SER A 509 8.96 -14.67 -3.90
C SER A 509 8.28 -15.36 -5.08
N GLY A 510 7.02 -15.03 -5.37
CA GLY A 510 6.24 -15.63 -6.45
C GLY A 510 4.82 -15.09 -6.57
N VAL A 511 4.02 -15.73 -7.41
CA VAL A 511 2.58 -15.45 -7.62
C VAL A 511 1.80 -16.76 -7.62
N VAL A 512 0.60 -16.74 -7.03
CA VAL A 512 -0.39 -17.83 -7.07
C VAL A 512 -1.65 -17.34 -7.78
N LYS A 513 -2.23 -18.19 -8.63
CA LYS A 513 -3.54 -18.04 -9.25
C LYS A 513 -4.55 -18.85 -8.45
N LEU A 514 -5.55 -18.16 -7.90
CA LEU A 514 -6.67 -18.74 -7.16
C LEU A 514 -7.93 -18.81 -8.03
N ASP A 515 -8.71 -19.88 -7.89
CA ASP A 515 -10.08 -20.03 -8.40
C ASP A 515 -11.06 -19.91 -7.23
N VAL A 516 -11.69 -18.74 -7.07
CA VAL A 516 -12.51 -18.39 -5.90
C VAL A 516 -13.86 -19.12 -5.84
N SER A 517 -14.23 -19.82 -6.93
CA SER A 517 -15.41 -20.69 -7.00
C SER A 517 -15.22 -22.01 -6.25
N LYS A 518 -13.99 -22.39 -5.93
CA LYS A 518 -13.64 -23.68 -5.32
C LYS A 518 -13.57 -23.65 -3.79
N GLY A 519 -13.43 -24.85 -3.22
CA GLY A 519 -13.03 -25.08 -1.84
C GLY A 519 -11.54 -24.80 -1.60
N SER A 520 -11.17 -24.61 -0.34
CA SER A 520 -9.82 -24.21 0.09
C SER A 520 -8.70 -25.18 -0.32
N ASP A 521 -9.03 -26.47 -0.42
CA ASP A 521 -8.08 -27.52 -0.81
C ASP A 521 -7.75 -27.53 -2.32
N ASP A 522 -8.59 -26.91 -3.16
CA ASP A 522 -8.48 -26.95 -4.64
C ASP A 522 -8.37 -25.55 -5.31
N ALA A 523 -8.36 -24.47 -4.52
CA ALA A 523 -8.42 -23.11 -5.06
C ALA A 523 -7.10 -22.65 -5.70
N GLU A 524 -5.92 -23.11 -5.24
CA GLU A 524 -4.66 -22.85 -5.96
C GLU A 524 -4.66 -23.62 -7.29
N VAL A 525 -4.94 -22.92 -8.39
CA VAL A 525 -5.01 -23.47 -9.76
C VAL A 525 -3.82 -23.10 -10.63
N GLY A 526 -2.90 -22.27 -10.12
CA GLY A 526 -1.60 -22.08 -10.74
C GLY A 526 -0.60 -21.33 -9.87
N ARG A 527 0.70 -21.45 -10.17
CA ARG A 527 1.77 -20.90 -9.34
C ARG A 527 3.09 -20.70 -10.08
N ARG A 528 3.76 -19.57 -9.84
CA ARG A 528 5.14 -19.29 -10.25
C ARG A 528 5.95 -18.79 -9.06
N MET A 529 6.92 -19.57 -8.62
CA MET A 529 7.99 -19.07 -7.73
C MET A 529 9.13 -18.51 -8.61
N TYR A 530 9.74 -17.40 -8.21
CA TYR A 530 10.80 -16.75 -8.98
C TYR A 530 12.19 -17.38 -8.79
N GLY A 531 12.35 -18.21 -7.75
CA GLY A 531 13.60 -18.90 -7.41
C GLY A 531 14.37 -18.24 -6.27
N PRO A 532 15.40 -18.92 -5.71
CA PRO A 532 16.12 -18.43 -4.54
C PRO A 532 16.82 -17.07 -4.76
N GLY A 533 16.54 -16.09 -3.90
CA GLY A 533 17.10 -14.74 -4.01
C GLY A 533 16.46 -13.86 -5.11
N CYS A 534 15.47 -14.37 -5.83
CA CYS A 534 14.72 -13.64 -6.84
C CYS A 534 13.37 -13.20 -6.27
N TYR A 535 13.08 -11.90 -6.34
CA TYR A 535 11.91 -11.30 -5.71
C TYR A 535 11.25 -10.24 -6.59
N GLY A 536 9.92 -10.26 -6.64
CA GLY A 536 9.11 -9.32 -7.42
C GLY A 536 8.43 -8.25 -6.56
N GLY A 537 7.18 -7.95 -6.90
CA GLY A 537 6.25 -7.12 -6.14
C GLY A 537 4.81 -7.47 -6.52
N GLU A 538 3.90 -6.49 -6.48
CA GLU A 538 2.56 -6.66 -7.03
C GLU A 538 2.60 -7.12 -8.51
N PRO A 539 1.86 -8.18 -8.89
CA PRO A 539 1.58 -8.49 -10.29
C PRO A 539 0.43 -7.62 -10.79
N PHE A 540 0.45 -7.21 -12.06
CA PHE A 540 -0.68 -6.49 -12.69
C PHE A 540 -1.24 -7.29 -13.87
N PHE A 541 -2.56 -7.49 -13.93
CA PHE A 541 -3.21 -8.20 -15.02
C PHE A 541 -3.50 -7.27 -16.21
N VAL A 542 -3.08 -7.67 -17.42
CA VAL A 542 -3.42 -7.00 -18.67
C VAL A 542 -4.17 -7.96 -19.59
N ALA A 543 -5.46 -7.68 -19.79
CA ALA A 543 -6.31 -8.42 -20.74
C ALA A 543 -5.76 -8.36 -22.16
N LYS A 544 -5.83 -9.48 -22.88
CA LYS A 544 -5.25 -9.66 -24.20
C LYS A 544 -6.03 -8.91 -25.28
N ASN A 545 -7.35 -9.04 -25.30
CA ASN A 545 -8.22 -8.11 -26.01
C ASN A 545 -8.87 -7.16 -24.99
N GLY A 546 -9.56 -6.13 -25.49
CA GLY A 546 -10.19 -5.09 -24.67
C GLY A 546 -11.70 -5.23 -24.54
N GLY A 547 -12.26 -6.42 -24.80
CA GLY A 547 -13.69 -6.65 -24.89
C GLY A 547 -14.23 -7.56 -23.78
N ASP A 548 -15.55 -7.65 -23.70
CA ASP A 548 -16.27 -8.47 -22.71
C ASP A 548 -16.41 -9.95 -23.12
N ASP A 549 -16.01 -10.32 -24.35
CA ASP A 549 -16.11 -11.68 -24.91
C ASP A 549 -14.89 -12.58 -24.60
N ASP A 550 -13.82 -12.03 -24.00
CA ASP A 550 -12.64 -12.80 -23.60
C ASP A 550 -12.93 -13.64 -22.34
N GLU A 551 -12.31 -14.82 -22.23
CA GLU A 551 -12.27 -15.54 -20.94
C GLU A 551 -11.57 -14.68 -19.88
N GLU A 552 -12.03 -14.72 -18.63
CA GLU A 552 -11.58 -13.83 -17.54
C GLU A 552 -10.05 -13.80 -17.37
N ASP A 553 -9.37 -14.92 -17.63
CA ASP A 553 -7.92 -15.09 -17.54
C ASP A 553 -7.16 -15.04 -18.88
N ASP A 554 -7.80 -14.70 -20.03
CA ASP A 554 -7.08 -14.51 -21.31
C ASP A 554 -6.33 -13.17 -21.32
N GLY A 555 -5.13 -13.21 -20.73
CA GLY A 555 -4.29 -12.05 -20.53
C GLY A 555 -2.91 -12.43 -20.02
N TYR A 556 -2.18 -11.42 -19.56
CA TYR A 556 -0.84 -11.58 -19.02
C TYR A 556 -0.73 -10.90 -17.67
N LEU A 557 0.02 -11.51 -16.76
CA LEU A 557 0.50 -10.84 -15.56
C LEU A 557 1.84 -10.20 -15.85
N VAL A 558 2.00 -8.94 -15.46
CA VAL A 558 3.27 -8.21 -15.57
C VAL A 558 3.78 -7.79 -14.21
N SER A 559 5.09 -7.86 -14.00
CA SER A 559 5.73 -7.32 -12.79
C SER A 559 7.21 -7.02 -13.00
N TYR A 560 7.79 -6.23 -12.10
CA TYR A 560 9.24 -6.10 -11.99
C TYR A 560 9.80 -7.22 -11.10
N LEU A 561 10.87 -7.85 -11.55
CA LEU A 561 11.62 -8.89 -10.85
C LEU A 561 13.03 -8.38 -10.58
N HIS A 562 13.56 -8.64 -9.38
CA HIS A 562 14.96 -8.39 -9.02
C HIS A 562 15.62 -9.68 -8.53
N ASP A 563 16.81 -9.97 -9.04
CA ASP A 563 17.67 -11.05 -8.57
C ASP A 563 18.73 -10.45 -7.65
N GLU A 564 18.61 -10.67 -6.34
CA GLU A 564 19.55 -10.16 -5.34
C GLU A 564 20.94 -10.82 -5.44
N ASN A 565 21.06 -11.97 -6.13
CA ASN A 565 22.34 -12.65 -6.32
C ASN A 565 23.19 -11.96 -7.40
N SER A 566 22.57 -11.55 -8.52
CA SER A 566 23.26 -10.84 -9.62
C SER A 566 23.17 -9.32 -9.53
N GLY A 567 22.22 -8.78 -8.76
CA GLY A 567 21.90 -7.36 -8.71
C GLY A 567 21.12 -6.84 -9.91
N GLU A 568 20.69 -7.73 -10.82
CA GLU A 568 19.95 -7.36 -12.03
C GLU A 568 18.44 -7.19 -11.78
N SER A 569 17.78 -6.35 -12.56
CA SER A 569 16.33 -6.24 -12.59
C SER A 569 15.78 -6.53 -13.99
N ARG A 570 14.61 -7.17 -14.02
CA ARG A 570 13.86 -7.56 -15.21
C ARG A 570 12.43 -7.07 -15.10
N PHE A 571 11.77 -6.87 -16.22
CA PHE A 571 10.32 -6.86 -16.30
C PHE A 571 9.89 -8.18 -16.93
N ILE A 572 8.99 -8.91 -16.28
CA ILE A 572 8.53 -10.24 -16.71
C ILE A 572 7.08 -10.17 -17.16
N VAL A 573 6.75 -10.96 -18.18
CA VAL A 573 5.39 -11.15 -18.69
C VAL A 573 5.06 -12.64 -18.56
N MET A 574 4.06 -12.95 -17.74
CA MET A 574 3.60 -14.32 -17.48
C MET A 574 2.24 -14.54 -18.15
N ASP A 575 2.05 -15.69 -18.81
CA ASP A 575 0.74 -16.13 -19.28
C ASP A 575 -0.19 -16.33 -18.07
N ALA A 576 -1.31 -15.59 -18.02
CA ALA A 576 -2.22 -15.60 -16.87
C ALA A 576 -3.18 -16.81 -16.86
N LYS A 577 -3.25 -17.56 -17.97
CA LYS A 577 -4.06 -18.76 -18.15
C LYS A 577 -3.30 -20.02 -17.73
N SER A 578 -2.00 -20.09 -18.05
CA SER A 578 -1.08 -21.18 -17.68
C SER A 578 -1.13 -21.54 -16.17
N PRO A 579 -1.23 -22.83 -15.81
CA PRO A 579 -1.15 -23.26 -14.41
C PRO A 579 0.26 -23.06 -13.81
N GLU A 580 1.31 -22.98 -14.61
CA GLU A 580 2.65 -22.63 -14.16
C GLU A 580 2.90 -21.11 -14.18
N LEU A 581 1.96 -20.30 -14.68
CA LEU A 581 2.15 -18.87 -15.00
C LEU A 581 3.47 -18.67 -15.78
N GLU A 582 3.58 -19.30 -16.95
CA GLU A 582 4.80 -19.30 -17.77
C GLU A 582 5.28 -17.89 -18.17
N ILE A 583 6.55 -17.59 -17.90
CA ILE A 583 7.18 -16.35 -18.39
C ILE A 583 7.36 -16.49 -19.92
N VAL A 584 6.48 -15.84 -20.68
CA VAL A 584 6.47 -15.85 -22.15
C VAL A 584 7.41 -14.80 -22.75
N SER A 585 7.76 -13.75 -21.99
CA SER A 585 8.69 -12.71 -22.42
C SER A 585 9.33 -12.00 -21.22
N SER A 586 10.52 -11.46 -21.42
CA SER A 586 11.22 -10.67 -20.40
C SER A 586 12.03 -9.53 -21.00
N VAL A 587 12.14 -8.43 -20.25
CA VAL A 587 12.95 -7.27 -20.58
C VAL A 587 14.01 -7.08 -19.51
N LYS A 588 15.29 -7.12 -19.91
CA LYS A 588 16.40 -6.74 -19.05
C LYS A 588 16.43 -5.23 -18.87
N LEU A 589 16.34 -4.78 -17.62
CA LEU A 589 16.31 -3.35 -17.29
C LEU A 589 17.74 -2.80 -17.19
N PRO A 590 17.97 -1.53 -17.59
CA PRO A 590 19.31 -0.92 -17.61
C PRO A 590 19.91 -0.64 -16.23
N ARG A 591 19.14 -0.85 -15.14
CA ARG A 591 19.56 -0.66 -13.75
C ARG A 591 18.67 -1.46 -12.80
N ARG A 592 19.11 -1.59 -11.55
CA ARG A 592 18.30 -2.04 -10.41
C ARG A 592 17.05 -1.17 -10.26
N VAL A 593 15.90 -1.82 -10.12
CA VAL A 593 14.63 -1.24 -9.69
C VAL A 593 14.38 -1.70 -8.25
N PRO A 594 14.25 -0.79 -7.26
CA PRO A 594 13.99 -1.16 -5.88
C PRO A 594 12.63 -1.85 -5.74
N TYR A 595 12.37 -2.49 -4.59
CA TYR A 595 11.01 -2.89 -4.24
C TYR A 595 10.09 -1.66 -4.18
N GLY A 596 8.78 -1.88 -4.26
CA GLY A 596 7.79 -0.83 -4.26
C GLY A 596 6.42 -1.38 -3.91
N PHE A 597 5.40 -0.56 -4.12
CA PHE A 597 4.01 -0.90 -3.82
C PHE A 597 3.26 -1.10 -5.15
N HIS A 598 2.14 -0.39 -5.34
CA HIS A 598 1.19 -0.70 -6.41
C HIS A 598 1.62 -0.16 -7.78
N GLY A 599 1.18 -0.86 -8.83
CA GLY A 599 1.38 -0.49 -10.21
C GLY A 599 0.08 -0.40 -11.01
N ILE A 600 0.22 0.16 -12.21
CA ILE A 600 -0.87 0.25 -13.19
C ILE A 600 -0.31 0.04 -14.60
N PHE A 601 -1.07 -0.63 -15.46
CA PHE A 601 -0.85 -0.59 -16.90
C PHE A 601 -1.86 0.35 -17.55
N VAL A 602 -1.37 1.32 -18.34
CA VAL A 602 -2.19 2.28 -19.10
C VAL A 602 -1.92 2.10 -20.59
N LYS A 603 -2.96 1.84 -21.39
CA LYS A 603 -2.81 1.60 -22.83
C LYS A 603 -2.34 2.86 -23.56
N GLU A 604 -1.55 2.71 -24.62
CA GLU A 604 -1.03 3.84 -25.40
C GLU A 604 -2.16 4.75 -25.93
N THR A 605 -3.31 4.18 -26.29
CA THR A 605 -4.52 4.92 -26.71
C THR A 605 -5.16 5.77 -25.61
N GLN A 606 -4.90 5.47 -24.34
CA GLN A 606 -5.30 6.29 -23.19
C GLN A 606 -4.26 7.38 -22.91
N LEU A 607 -2.96 7.04 -22.98
CA LEU A 607 -1.87 8.00 -22.84
C LEU A 607 -1.91 9.10 -23.91
N GLN A 608 -2.28 8.74 -25.15
CA GLN A 608 -2.32 9.69 -26.27
C GLN A 608 -3.39 10.78 -26.15
N LYS A 609 -4.46 10.55 -25.38
CA LYS A 609 -5.50 11.57 -25.13
C LYS A 609 -5.03 12.70 -24.21
N ASN A 610 -3.83 12.57 -23.62
CA ASN A 610 -3.25 13.53 -22.69
C ASN A 610 -2.14 14.40 -23.30
N TYR A 611 -2.07 14.53 -24.63
CA TYR A 611 -1.12 15.43 -25.31
C TYR A 611 -1.77 16.73 -25.77
#